data_AF-A0A395I0J6-F1
#
_entry.id   AF-A0A395I0J6-F1
#
_cell.length_a   1.000
_cell.length_b   1.000
_cell.length_c   1.000
_cell.angle_alpha   90.00
_cell.angle_beta   90.00
_cell.angle_gamma   90.00
#
_symmetry.space_group_name_H-M   'P 1'
#
loop_
_entity.id
_entity.type
_entity.pdbx_description
1 polymer ?
#
loop_
_entity_poly.entity_id
_entity_poly.type
_entity_poly.pdbx_seq_one_letter_code
_entity_poly.pdbx_strand_id
1 'polypeptide(L)'
;MTGVSLELSYDDEVQVEIHAAGLNFRDVLGAIGIIEVTPPTFGYEATGIVRRVGPKAGKLSVGDRVALVGFDVFASTVTTTERLCERLPDELDFINGASMPRVFATAIYSLINVGGLRRGQELGISRDHIFNSRWVSFQEDLLRQTNGRGIDLALNSLSGELLHATWRCIAKWGTLVEIGKRDLLGGGKLEMELFLANRSYRCVDIDQMCKEGPEIISPKTTPFLMEFFRDGHIRAIPIDKGFPCSKIQESFQHMQQGSHIGKIVLRFRAPTSAELQLGQIQPVKFAGSCGVPSPPQRGTPDDNGASGPSWQKMTIDEWNETTAPKVKGTWNLHNETQSRNLDFFILFSSLSGIVGQHGQAGYASANTFLDAFVKFRTSKGLPCTSLNIGAVEGSGYLVEQNELLNKMKGTGWRAVQESELLEVLGTAMLSATTKVKEDEPPKSSLVDPNTILVGIAPVIPLSSPDSSARLRKDVRMSVFRNIRSQGNATASSDRLRQFLSAAKASPETLNTPQSVALLAQEIGKKLLGLVLRSVDDEIDVALPLAQLAWTRWWR
;
A
#
# COMPACT_ATOMS: atom_id res chain seq x y z
N MET A 1 -4.24 -6.71 22.03
CA MET A 1 -2.85 -6.21 22.06
C MET A 1 -2.78 -5.04 21.11
N THR A 2 -2.71 -3.84 21.66
CA THR A 2 -2.72 -2.56 20.96
C THR A 2 -1.50 -2.44 20.07
N GLY A 3 -1.72 -2.19 18.77
CA GLY A 3 -0.68 -1.85 17.82
C GLY A 3 -0.06 -0.52 18.23
N VAL A 4 1.10 -0.59 18.88
CA VAL A 4 1.97 0.56 19.08
C VAL A 4 2.60 0.84 17.73
N SER A 5 2.13 1.90 17.06
CA SER A 5 2.98 2.64 16.13
C SER A 5 4.25 3.01 16.90
N LEU A 6 5.38 2.41 16.54
CA LEU A 6 6.69 2.79 17.05
C LEU A 6 6.98 4.21 16.53
N GLU A 7 6.44 5.22 17.21
CA GLU A 7 6.96 6.59 17.14
C GLU A 7 8.34 6.55 17.79
N LEU A 8 9.36 6.27 16.98
CA LEU A 8 10.74 6.55 17.35
C LEU A 8 10.90 8.07 17.39
N SER A 9 10.48 8.69 18.50
CA SER A 9 10.72 10.10 18.80
C SER A 9 12.19 10.26 19.15
N TYR A 10 13.03 10.42 18.13
CA TYR A 10 14.39 10.91 18.34
C TYR A 10 14.32 12.41 18.61
N ASP A 11 14.86 12.86 19.74
CA ASP A 11 14.92 14.30 20.04
C ASP A 11 15.77 15.08 19.01
N ASP A 12 16.60 14.38 18.23
CA ASP A 12 17.45 14.87 17.14
C ASP A 12 16.90 14.56 15.72
N GLU A 13 15.56 14.51 15.59
CA GLU A 13 14.89 14.24 14.33
C GLU A 13 15.16 15.29 13.24
N VAL A 14 15.21 14.83 11.99
CA VAL A 14 15.20 15.64 10.77
C VAL A 14 14.16 15.09 9.81
N GLN A 15 13.39 15.98 9.21
CA GLN A 15 12.47 15.65 8.13
C GLN A 15 13.14 15.94 6.79
N VAL A 16 13.27 14.92 5.95
CA VAL A 16 13.95 14.98 4.66
C VAL A 16 12.94 14.74 3.55
N GLU A 17 12.83 15.69 2.62
CA GLU A 17 12.13 15.51 1.36
C GLU A 17 12.98 14.65 0.42
N ILE A 18 12.46 13.52 -0.03
CA ILE A 18 13.21 12.53 -0.82
C ILE A 18 13.23 12.92 -2.30
N HIS A 19 14.42 12.91 -2.89
CA HIS A 19 14.64 13.19 -4.32
C HIS A 19 14.95 11.90 -5.09
N ALA A 20 15.82 11.07 -4.52
CA ALA A 20 16.18 9.77 -5.08
C ALA A 20 16.38 8.72 -3.98
N ALA A 21 16.05 7.46 -4.26
CA ALA A 21 16.24 6.35 -3.34
C ALA A 21 16.89 5.14 -4.02
N GLY A 22 17.82 4.49 -3.32
CA GLY A 22 18.49 3.29 -3.81
C GLY A 22 17.64 2.04 -3.55
N LEU A 23 17.41 1.24 -4.60
CA LEU A 23 16.80 -0.08 -4.45
C LEU A 23 17.86 -1.09 -3.98
N ASN A 24 17.51 -1.92 -3.00
CA ASN A 24 18.37 -2.92 -2.40
C ASN A 24 17.77 -4.32 -2.55
N PHE A 25 18.62 -5.35 -2.54
CA PHE A 25 18.17 -6.74 -2.64
C PHE A 25 17.18 -7.12 -1.52
N ARG A 26 17.34 -6.52 -0.34
CA ARG A 26 16.41 -6.64 0.77
C ARG A 26 14.99 -6.22 0.42
N ASP A 27 14.81 -5.14 -0.35
CA ASP A 27 13.48 -4.68 -0.78
C ASP A 27 12.78 -5.78 -1.57
N VAL A 28 13.49 -6.40 -2.52
CA VAL A 28 12.96 -7.49 -3.34
C VAL A 28 12.60 -8.70 -2.48
N LEU A 29 13.48 -9.12 -1.56
CA LEU A 29 13.21 -10.24 -0.67
C LEU A 29 11.96 -10.01 0.20
N GLY A 30 11.75 -8.78 0.67
CA GLY A 30 10.56 -8.41 1.42
C GLY A 30 9.30 -8.43 0.55
N ALA A 31 9.38 -7.88 -0.66
CA ALA A 31 8.24 -7.83 -1.59
C ALA A 31 7.75 -9.21 -2.04
N ILE A 32 8.64 -10.21 -2.15
CA ILE A 32 8.29 -11.58 -2.50
C ILE A 32 8.00 -12.48 -1.28
N GLY A 33 8.06 -11.93 -0.06
CA GLY A 33 7.73 -12.64 1.18
C GLY A 33 8.77 -13.66 1.66
N ILE A 34 10.03 -13.55 1.23
CA ILE A 34 11.13 -14.41 1.75
C ILE A 34 11.58 -13.96 3.13
N ILE A 35 11.62 -12.64 3.37
CA ILE A 35 11.92 -12.06 4.67
C ILE A 35 10.69 -11.33 5.20
N GLU A 36 10.51 -11.39 6.51
CA GLU A 36 9.46 -10.63 7.16
C GLU A 36 9.82 -9.13 7.19
N VAL A 37 8.87 -8.31 6.78
CA VAL A 37 8.95 -6.85 6.81
C VAL A 37 7.73 -6.37 7.59
N THR A 38 7.91 -6.17 8.89
CA THR A 38 6.85 -5.76 9.82
C THR A 38 7.26 -4.47 10.54
N PRO A 39 6.59 -3.32 10.29
CA PRO A 39 5.60 -3.09 9.23
C PRO A 39 6.22 -3.20 7.81
N PRO A 40 5.40 -3.37 6.75
CA PRO A 40 5.86 -3.51 5.37
C PRO A 40 6.48 -2.20 4.87
N THR A 41 7.75 -1.99 5.22
CA THR A 41 8.51 -0.77 4.93
C THR A 41 9.55 -1.08 3.86
N PHE A 42 9.66 -0.18 2.88
CA PHE A 42 10.55 -0.34 1.74
C PHE A 42 11.47 0.87 1.59
N GLY A 43 12.65 0.61 1.03
CA GLY A 43 13.69 1.60 0.89
C GLY A 43 14.55 1.69 2.13
N TYR A 44 15.86 1.60 1.90
CA TYR A 44 16.88 1.54 2.94
C TYR A 44 17.97 2.61 2.79
N GLU A 45 17.93 3.41 1.73
CA GLU A 45 18.80 4.56 1.52
C GLU A 45 18.18 5.56 0.56
N ALA A 46 18.46 6.84 0.79
CA ALA A 46 17.99 7.90 -0.08
C ALA A 46 18.88 9.13 -0.01
N THR A 47 18.63 10.05 -0.92
CA THR A 47 19.10 11.42 -0.84
C THR A 47 17.95 12.40 -0.97
N GLY A 48 18.11 13.58 -0.40
CA GLY A 48 17.05 14.57 -0.32
C GLY A 48 17.48 15.90 0.26
N ILE A 49 16.48 16.73 0.57
CA ILE A 49 16.66 18.06 1.17
C ILE A 49 16.00 18.10 2.54
N VAL A 50 16.72 18.60 3.55
CA VAL A 50 16.16 18.79 4.89
C VAL A 50 15.09 19.88 4.86
N ARG A 51 13.88 19.57 5.31
CA ARG A 51 12.73 20.49 5.39
C ARG A 51 12.41 20.93 6.82
N ARG A 52 12.67 20.07 7.81
CA ARG A 52 12.49 20.38 9.23
C ARG A 52 13.64 19.78 10.04
N VAL A 53 14.03 20.49 11.09
CA VAL A 53 15.04 20.05 12.06
C VAL A 53 14.41 20.09 13.44
N GLY A 54 14.57 19.01 14.20
CA GLY A 54 14.09 18.87 15.57
C GLY A 54 14.91 19.69 16.56
N PRO A 55 14.40 19.92 17.78
CA PRO A 55 14.98 20.86 18.73
C PRO A 55 16.36 20.47 19.25
N LYS A 56 16.73 19.17 19.26
CA LYS A 56 18.08 18.72 19.66
C LYS A 56 18.96 18.30 18.49
N ALA A 57 18.52 18.49 17.25
CA ALA A 57 19.38 18.28 16.09
C ALA A 57 20.33 19.47 15.93
N GLY A 58 21.63 19.19 15.79
CA GLY A 58 22.69 20.20 15.73
C GLY A 58 23.68 20.02 14.58
N LYS A 59 23.60 18.92 13.84
CA LYS A 59 24.48 18.59 12.71
C LYS A 59 23.96 19.15 11.38
N LEU A 60 22.64 19.20 11.21
CA LEU A 60 21.97 19.54 9.95
C LEU A 60 21.08 20.77 10.07
N SER A 61 20.94 21.50 8.96
CA SER A 61 20.08 22.69 8.84
C SER A 61 19.05 22.52 7.72
N VAL A 62 17.93 23.25 7.82
CA VAL A 62 16.92 23.30 6.75
C VAL A 62 17.58 23.80 5.46
N GLY A 63 17.34 23.11 4.35
CA GLY A 63 17.96 23.36 3.05
C GLY A 63 19.20 22.53 2.77
N ASP A 64 19.79 21.85 3.77
CA ASP A 64 20.91 20.97 3.54
C ASP A 64 20.52 19.82 2.61
N ARG A 65 21.38 19.56 1.62
CA ARG A 65 21.34 18.35 0.80
C ARG A 65 21.93 17.21 1.62
N VAL A 66 21.23 16.09 1.71
CA VAL A 66 21.64 14.98 2.57
C VAL A 66 21.55 13.63 1.85
N ALA A 67 22.44 12.73 2.24
CA ALA A 67 22.33 11.30 2.01
C ALA A 67 22.02 10.61 3.33
N LEU A 68 21.15 9.60 3.32
CA LEU A 68 20.69 8.96 4.54
C LEU A 68 20.57 7.45 4.41
N VAL A 69 20.81 6.77 5.54
CA VAL A 69 20.59 5.33 5.74
C VAL A 69 19.33 5.19 6.59
N GLY A 70 18.18 5.03 5.93
CA GLY A 70 16.87 5.11 6.58
C GLY A 70 16.06 3.83 6.45
N PHE A 71 14.82 3.91 6.92
CA PHE A 71 13.76 2.94 6.69
C PHE A 71 12.58 3.67 6.09
N ASP A 72 11.79 2.98 5.27
CA ASP A 72 10.59 3.54 4.66
C ASP A 72 10.85 4.77 3.77
N VAL A 73 12.02 4.79 3.13
CA VAL A 73 12.46 5.95 2.32
C VAL A 73 11.89 5.92 0.90
N PHE A 74 11.11 4.89 0.54
CA PHE A 74 10.28 4.93 -0.67
C PHE A 74 9.01 5.76 -0.45
N ALA A 75 9.21 6.97 0.05
CA ALA A 75 8.20 7.95 0.42
C ALA A 75 8.58 9.32 -0.14
N SER A 76 7.62 10.24 -0.21
CA SER A 76 7.89 11.63 -0.61
C SER A 76 8.74 12.38 0.43
N THR A 77 8.58 12.03 1.70
CA THR A 77 9.24 12.65 2.84
C THR A 77 9.46 11.57 3.90
N VAL A 78 10.60 11.61 4.59
CA VAL A 78 10.89 10.74 5.73
C VAL A 78 11.32 11.57 6.93
N THR A 79 10.95 11.14 8.14
CA THR A 79 11.50 11.68 9.38
C THR A 79 12.41 10.64 10.01
N THR A 80 13.65 11.02 10.33
CA THR A 80 14.64 10.13 10.93
C THR A 80 15.61 10.90 11.83
N THR A 81 16.47 10.23 12.59
CA THR A 81 17.52 10.89 13.37
C THR A 81 18.60 11.50 12.47
N GLU A 82 19.10 12.69 12.79
CA GLU A 82 20.21 13.32 12.05
C GLU A 82 21.49 12.46 12.04
N ARG A 83 21.62 11.52 12.99
CA ARG A 83 22.74 10.56 13.08
C ARG A 83 22.84 9.68 11.85
N LEU A 84 21.71 9.34 11.23
CA LEU A 84 21.68 8.47 10.05
C LEU A 84 21.79 9.25 8.75
N CYS A 85 22.00 10.56 8.82
CA CYS A 85 22.11 11.47 7.70
C CYS A 85 23.51 12.09 7.61
N GLU A 86 24.00 12.33 6.40
CA GLU A 86 25.18 13.16 6.13
C GLU A 86 24.90 14.18 5.06
N ARG A 87 25.61 15.32 5.13
CA ARG A 87 25.57 16.30 4.07
C ARG A 87 26.11 15.70 2.78
N LEU A 88 25.32 15.82 1.71
CA LEU A 88 25.70 15.39 0.38
C LEU A 88 26.62 16.45 -0.23
N PRO A 89 27.85 16.09 -0.66
CA PRO A 89 28.76 17.00 -1.33
C PRO A 89 28.15 17.63 -2.58
N ASP A 90 28.56 18.86 -2.90
CA ASP A 90 27.91 19.61 -3.99
C ASP A 90 28.11 18.95 -5.35
N GLU A 91 29.21 18.23 -5.52
CA GLU A 91 29.61 17.53 -6.74
C GLU A 91 28.77 16.27 -7.00
N LEU A 92 28.08 15.72 -5.99
CA LEU A 92 27.23 14.54 -6.13
C LEU A 92 25.78 14.95 -6.34
N ASP A 93 25.20 14.65 -7.49
CA ASP A 93 23.75 14.75 -7.66
C ASP A 93 23.00 13.74 -6.77
N PHE A 94 21.69 13.94 -6.62
CA PHE A 94 20.85 13.07 -5.77
C PHE A 94 20.84 11.60 -6.24
N ILE A 95 20.91 11.34 -7.54
CA ILE A 95 20.82 9.98 -8.11
C ILE A 95 22.10 9.21 -7.77
N ASN A 96 23.26 9.79 -8.06
CA ASN A 96 24.57 9.23 -7.76
C ASN A 96 24.80 9.14 -6.25
N GLY A 97 24.38 10.15 -5.49
CA GLY A 97 24.42 10.13 -4.04
C GLY A 97 23.57 9.00 -3.43
N ALA A 98 22.40 8.69 -4.01
CA ALA A 98 21.52 7.61 -3.52
C ALA A 98 22.07 6.20 -3.77
N SER A 99 23.19 6.08 -4.48
CA SER A 99 23.84 4.79 -4.73
C SER A 99 24.79 4.33 -3.63
N MET A 100 25.13 5.23 -2.70
CA MET A 100 26.28 5.07 -1.81
C MET A 100 25.94 4.59 -0.39
N PRO A 101 24.96 5.19 0.33
CA PRO A 101 24.91 5.11 1.79
C PRO A 101 24.84 3.69 2.34
N ARG A 102 23.93 2.85 1.84
CA ARG A 102 23.73 1.49 2.36
C ARG A 102 24.91 0.58 2.02
N VAL A 103 25.38 0.63 0.77
CA VAL A 103 26.43 -0.25 0.29
C VAL A 103 27.74 0.04 1.01
N PHE A 104 28.13 1.30 1.08
CA PHE A 104 29.37 1.69 1.75
C PHE A 104 29.26 1.62 3.27
N ALA A 105 28.13 1.93 3.91
CA ALA A 105 27.98 1.71 5.35
C ALA A 105 28.17 0.22 5.70
N THR A 106 27.63 -0.68 4.89
CA THR A 106 27.83 -2.13 5.04
C THR A 106 29.28 -2.52 4.85
N ALA A 107 29.92 -2.04 3.77
CA ALA A 107 31.32 -2.36 3.49
C ALA A 107 32.24 -1.83 4.59
N ILE A 108 32.11 -0.57 4.99
CA ILE A 108 32.91 0.08 6.03
C ILE A 108 32.79 -0.70 7.34
N TYR A 109 31.56 -0.93 7.81
CA TYR A 109 31.36 -1.63 9.07
C TYR A 109 31.87 -3.07 9.03
N SER A 110 31.53 -3.82 7.99
CA SER A 110 31.90 -5.23 7.87
C SER A 110 33.40 -5.43 7.68
N LEU A 111 34.05 -4.63 6.85
CA LEU A 111 35.46 -4.80 6.51
C LEU A 111 36.39 -4.19 7.57
N ILE A 112 36.07 -3.01 8.07
CA ILE A 112 36.93 -2.26 8.99
C ILE A 112 36.59 -2.60 10.44
N ASN A 113 35.34 -2.39 10.86
CA ASN A 113 34.98 -2.55 12.28
C ASN A 113 34.86 -4.02 12.71
N VAL A 114 34.39 -4.90 11.82
CA VAL A 114 34.19 -6.33 12.11
C VAL A 114 35.36 -7.17 11.61
N GLY A 115 35.79 -6.93 10.36
CA GLY A 115 36.89 -7.65 9.71
C GLY A 115 38.28 -7.17 10.13
N GLY A 116 38.40 -6.03 10.79
CA GLY A 116 39.66 -5.54 11.34
C GLY A 116 40.68 -5.08 10.29
N LEU A 117 40.24 -4.76 9.07
CA LEU A 117 41.13 -4.23 8.03
C LEU A 117 41.75 -2.90 8.47
N ARG A 118 43.06 -2.77 8.22
CA ARG A 118 43.87 -1.61 8.61
C ARG A 118 44.35 -0.86 7.36
N ARG A 119 44.57 0.44 7.53
CA ARG A 119 45.13 1.30 6.48
C ARG A 119 46.46 0.72 5.98
N GLY A 120 46.63 0.67 4.65
CA GLY A 120 47.83 0.16 3.99
C GLY A 120 47.78 -1.32 3.57
N GLN A 121 46.69 -2.04 3.86
CA GLN A 121 46.47 -3.37 3.31
C GLN A 121 45.91 -3.25 1.88
N GLU A 122 46.64 -3.75 0.89
CA GLU A 122 46.14 -3.85 -0.48
C GLU A 122 45.18 -5.04 -0.60
N LEU A 123 43.96 -4.75 -1.04
CA LEU A 123 42.88 -5.72 -1.26
C LEU A 123 42.63 -5.96 -2.75
N GLY A 124 43.64 -5.70 -3.60
CA GLY A 124 43.49 -5.80 -5.05
C GLY A 124 43.00 -7.18 -5.48
N ILE A 125 41.87 -7.22 -6.18
CA ILE A 125 41.35 -8.45 -6.79
C ILE A 125 41.99 -8.55 -8.18
N SER A 126 43.13 -9.22 -8.26
CA SER A 126 43.75 -9.56 -9.53
C SER A 126 42.82 -10.48 -10.35
N ARG A 127 42.99 -10.53 -11.68
CA ARG A 127 42.08 -11.26 -12.58
C ARG A 127 42.04 -12.77 -12.28
N ASP A 128 43.15 -13.32 -11.82
CA ASP A 128 43.31 -14.69 -11.33
C ASP A 128 42.63 -14.96 -9.98
N HIS A 129 42.14 -13.91 -9.29
CA HIS A 129 41.34 -14.00 -8.07
C HIS A 129 39.83 -13.75 -8.32
N ILE A 130 39.37 -13.87 -9.57
CA ILE A 130 37.94 -13.77 -9.94
C ILE A 130 37.39 -15.16 -10.26
N PHE A 131 36.48 -15.65 -9.43
CA PHE A 131 35.88 -16.98 -9.54
C PHE A 131 34.36 -16.92 -9.77
N ASN A 132 33.77 -18.06 -10.12
CA ASN A 132 32.34 -18.17 -10.38
C ASN A 132 31.52 -18.20 -9.08
N SER A 133 30.56 -17.28 -8.91
CA SER A 133 29.72 -17.17 -7.71
C SER A 133 28.49 -18.07 -7.69
N ARG A 134 28.19 -18.79 -8.79
CA ARG A 134 27.00 -19.66 -8.94
C ARG A 134 27.31 -21.13 -8.67
N TRP A 135 28.58 -21.50 -8.60
CA TRP A 135 29.01 -22.89 -8.49
C TRP A 135 30.06 -23.03 -7.40
N VAL A 136 30.06 -24.18 -6.72
CA VAL A 136 31.02 -24.49 -5.65
C VAL A 136 32.48 -24.57 -6.13
N SER A 137 32.71 -24.57 -7.45
CA SER A 137 34.05 -24.67 -8.05
C SER A 137 35.01 -23.58 -7.56
N PHE A 138 34.51 -22.42 -7.15
CA PHE A 138 35.36 -21.36 -6.60
C PHE A 138 36.18 -21.80 -5.39
N GLN A 139 35.72 -22.80 -4.63
CA GLN A 139 36.45 -23.30 -3.46
C GLN A 139 37.79 -23.90 -3.87
N GLU A 140 37.79 -24.80 -4.87
CA GLU A 140 39.01 -25.43 -5.36
C GLU A 140 39.92 -24.42 -6.07
N ASP A 141 39.33 -23.52 -6.86
CA ASP A 141 40.07 -22.49 -7.58
C ASP A 141 40.76 -21.52 -6.61
N LEU A 142 40.05 -21.07 -5.56
CA LEU A 142 40.59 -20.20 -4.51
C LEU A 142 41.69 -20.90 -3.72
N LEU A 143 41.49 -22.15 -3.31
CA LEU A 143 42.51 -22.90 -2.59
C LEU A 143 43.75 -23.13 -3.46
N ARG A 144 43.58 -23.34 -4.78
CA ARG A 144 44.71 -23.44 -5.71
C ARG A 144 45.50 -22.13 -5.78
N GLN A 145 44.82 -21.00 -5.93
CA GLN A 145 45.49 -19.69 -5.99
C GLN A 145 46.16 -19.30 -4.67
N THR A 146 45.61 -19.74 -3.55
CA THR A 146 46.16 -19.47 -2.22
C THR A 146 47.13 -20.54 -1.73
N ASN A 147 47.56 -21.48 -2.59
CA ASN A 147 48.43 -22.61 -2.23
C ASN A 147 47.93 -23.40 -1.01
N GLY A 148 46.62 -23.62 -0.93
CA GLY A 148 45.92 -24.33 0.14
C GLY A 148 45.72 -23.53 1.43
N ARG A 149 46.18 -22.27 1.49
CA ARG A 149 46.07 -21.43 2.70
C ARG A 149 44.63 -20.96 2.97
N GLY A 150 43.90 -20.59 1.92
CA GLY A 150 42.62 -19.88 2.04
C GLY A 150 42.78 -18.37 2.22
N ILE A 151 41.70 -17.71 2.65
CA ILE A 151 41.60 -16.25 2.79
C ILE A 151 41.46 -15.81 4.25
N ASP A 152 42.09 -14.68 4.59
CA ASP A 152 42.09 -14.16 5.97
C ASP A 152 40.74 -13.50 6.35
N LEU A 153 40.03 -12.93 5.37
CA LEU A 153 38.74 -12.27 5.56
C LEU A 153 37.81 -12.55 4.38
N ALA A 154 36.57 -12.95 4.67
CA ALA A 154 35.50 -13.04 3.69
C ALA A 154 34.33 -12.14 4.07
N LEU A 155 33.80 -11.39 3.10
CA LEU A 155 32.48 -10.75 3.21
C LEU A 155 31.48 -11.60 2.40
N ASN A 156 30.72 -12.45 3.08
CA ASN A 156 29.84 -13.43 2.46
C ASN A 156 28.39 -12.92 2.36
N SER A 157 27.78 -13.15 1.21
CA SER A 157 26.34 -13.01 0.99
C SER A 157 25.72 -14.22 0.29
N LEU A 158 26.50 -15.30 0.11
CA LEU A 158 26.06 -16.54 -0.50
C LEU A 158 25.34 -17.41 0.53
N SER A 159 24.44 -18.29 0.07
CA SER A 159 23.62 -19.14 0.94
C SER A 159 23.81 -20.64 0.67
N GLY A 160 23.40 -21.49 1.61
CA GLY A 160 23.44 -22.95 1.47
C GLY A 160 24.86 -23.48 1.24
N GLU A 161 25.02 -24.42 0.29
CA GLU A 161 26.32 -25.05 0.00
C GLU A 161 27.43 -24.04 -0.33
N LEU A 162 27.09 -22.90 -0.95
CA LEU A 162 28.06 -21.87 -1.27
C LEU A 162 28.58 -21.14 -0.02
N LEU A 163 27.73 -20.94 0.99
CA LEU A 163 28.15 -20.42 2.30
C LEU A 163 29.14 -21.37 2.96
N HIS A 164 28.84 -22.67 2.96
CA HIS A 164 29.72 -23.70 3.51
C HIS A 164 31.05 -23.79 2.78
N ALA A 165 31.04 -23.64 1.46
CA ALA A 165 32.24 -23.59 0.66
C ALA A 165 33.11 -22.36 1.00
N THR A 166 32.49 -21.18 1.16
CA THR A 166 33.18 -19.99 1.67
C THR A 166 33.77 -20.22 3.06
N TRP A 167 33.04 -20.88 3.97
CA TRP A 167 33.51 -21.18 5.33
C TRP A 167 34.74 -22.08 5.35
N ARG A 168 34.82 -23.07 4.45
CA ARG A 168 36.02 -23.90 4.28
C ARG A 168 37.21 -23.16 3.68
N CYS A 169 36.98 -22.09 2.93
CA CYS A 169 38.03 -21.26 2.35
C CYS A 169 38.70 -20.32 3.37
N ILE A 170 38.17 -20.18 4.58
CA ILE A 170 38.75 -19.27 5.58
C ILE A 170 40.06 -19.87 6.11
N ALA A 171 41.12 -19.07 6.09
CA ALA A 171 42.43 -19.43 6.62
C ALA A 171 42.38 -19.60 8.15
N LYS A 172 43.41 -20.23 8.73
CA LYS A 172 43.61 -20.26 10.18
C LYS A 172 43.65 -18.82 10.71
N TRP A 173 42.96 -18.55 11.82
CA TRP A 173 42.77 -17.19 12.40
C TRP A 173 41.91 -16.22 11.56
N GLY A 174 41.39 -16.67 10.41
CA GLY A 174 40.59 -15.84 9.53
C GLY A 174 39.18 -15.58 10.05
N THR A 175 38.51 -14.61 9.42
CA THR A 175 37.14 -14.21 9.77
C THR A 175 36.22 -14.31 8.56
N LEU A 176 35.04 -14.92 8.74
CA LEU A 176 33.93 -14.79 7.81
C LEU A 176 32.91 -13.80 8.39
N VAL A 177 32.63 -12.75 7.63
CA VAL A 177 31.59 -11.77 7.92
C VAL A 177 30.37 -12.08 7.07
N GLU A 178 29.29 -12.51 7.71
CA GLU A 178 28.04 -12.91 7.06
C GLU A 178 27.07 -11.72 7.02
N ILE A 179 26.67 -11.31 5.81
CA ILE A 179 25.62 -10.28 5.60
C ILE A 179 24.33 -10.86 5.00
N GLY A 180 24.34 -12.14 4.59
CA GLY A 180 23.18 -12.87 4.14
C GLY A 180 22.26 -13.29 5.29
N LYS A 181 20.94 -13.19 5.07
CA LYS A 181 19.93 -13.53 6.09
C LYS A 181 19.28 -14.90 5.89
N ARG A 182 19.38 -15.49 4.70
CA ARG A 182 18.59 -16.68 4.34
C ARG A 182 18.87 -17.89 5.24
N ASP A 183 20.13 -18.28 5.39
CA ASP A 183 20.50 -19.42 6.24
C ASP A 183 20.29 -19.13 7.72
N LEU A 184 20.51 -17.88 8.16
CA LEU A 184 20.29 -17.47 9.55
C LEU A 184 18.81 -17.62 9.94
N LEU A 185 17.89 -17.11 9.12
CA LEU A 185 16.45 -17.25 9.35
C LEU A 185 15.98 -18.70 9.23
N GLY A 186 16.63 -19.50 8.38
CA GLY A 186 16.32 -20.91 8.18
C GLY A 186 16.89 -21.86 9.23
N GLY A 187 17.61 -21.37 10.26
CA GLY A 187 18.26 -22.23 11.24
C GLY A 187 19.41 -23.07 10.66
N GLY A 188 20.16 -22.48 9.72
CA GLY A 188 21.33 -23.08 9.09
C GLY A 188 22.35 -23.58 10.12
N LYS A 189 23.03 -24.67 9.78
CA LYS A 189 24.04 -25.30 10.65
C LYS A 189 25.44 -24.87 10.21
N LEU A 190 26.37 -24.76 11.15
CA LEU A 190 27.78 -24.54 10.85
C LEU A 190 28.62 -25.72 11.33
N GLU A 191 29.64 -26.04 10.55
CA GLU A 191 30.60 -27.09 10.86
C GLU A 191 31.53 -26.61 11.99
N MET A 192 31.41 -27.24 13.16
CA MET A 192 32.12 -26.81 14.38
C MET A 192 33.62 -27.11 14.34
N GLU A 193 34.05 -28.13 13.60
CA GLU A 193 35.46 -28.52 13.49
C GLU A 193 36.33 -27.38 12.95
N LEU A 194 35.77 -26.57 12.04
CA LEU A 194 36.50 -25.47 11.43
C LEU A 194 36.92 -24.38 12.42
N PHE A 195 36.24 -24.27 13.58
CA PHE A 195 36.63 -23.34 14.65
C PHE A 195 37.91 -23.75 15.38
N LEU A 196 38.36 -25.02 15.29
CA LEU A 196 39.63 -25.48 15.87
C LEU A 196 40.85 -24.74 15.30
N ALA A 197 40.71 -24.15 14.11
CA ALA A 197 41.72 -23.31 13.49
C ALA A 197 41.65 -21.83 13.96
N ASN A 198 40.99 -21.55 15.09
CA ASN A 198 40.75 -20.21 15.64
C ASN A 198 40.07 -19.26 14.65
N ARG A 199 39.17 -19.80 13.82
CA ARG A 199 38.38 -19.01 12.88
C ARG A 199 37.25 -18.28 13.60
N SER A 200 36.91 -17.10 13.10
CA SER A 200 35.77 -16.32 13.59
C SER A 200 34.65 -16.29 12.55
N TYR A 201 33.40 -16.43 13.00
CA TYR A 201 32.21 -16.25 12.19
C TYR A 201 31.38 -15.11 12.78
N ARG A 202 31.11 -14.06 12.00
CA ARG A 202 30.49 -12.83 12.51
C ARG A 202 29.33 -12.39 11.62
N CYS A 203 28.11 -12.42 12.16
CA CYS A 203 26.94 -11.91 11.46
C CYS A 203 26.87 -10.38 11.58
N VAL A 204 26.51 -9.70 10.49
CA VAL A 204 26.30 -8.26 10.44
C VAL A 204 24.93 -7.96 9.86
N ASP A 205 24.08 -7.35 10.66
CA ASP A 205 22.77 -6.83 10.24
C ASP A 205 22.74 -5.31 10.41
N ILE A 206 23.16 -4.58 9.38
CA ILE A 206 23.16 -3.10 9.41
C ILE A 206 21.75 -2.54 9.60
N ASP A 207 20.72 -3.23 9.12
CA ASP A 207 19.34 -2.77 9.28
C ASP A 207 18.93 -2.83 10.75
N GLN A 208 19.19 -3.95 11.42
CA GLN A 208 18.92 -4.07 12.85
C GLN A 208 19.70 -3.01 13.63
N MET A 209 20.99 -2.84 13.32
CA MET A 209 21.84 -1.87 14.00
C MET A 209 21.39 -0.42 13.82
N CYS A 210 20.97 -0.01 12.61
CA CYS A 210 20.46 1.34 12.37
C CYS A 210 19.12 1.57 13.08
N LYS A 211 18.28 0.53 13.21
CA LYS A 211 16.96 0.62 13.84
C LYS A 211 17.05 0.64 15.37
N GLU A 212 17.87 -0.24 15.95
CA GLU A 212 17.91 -0.51 17.39
C GLU A 212 19.07 0.19 18.10
N GLY A 213 20.13 0.60 17.38
CA GLY A 213 21.31 1.27 17.96
C GLY A 213 21.98 2.25 17.01
N PRO A 214 21.26 3.27 16.47
CA PRO A 214 21.83 4.27 15.58
C PRO A 214 23.04 4.99 16.19
N GLU A 215 23.07 5.19 17.51
CA GLU A 215 24.19 5.78 18.25
C GLU A 215 25.46 4.93 18.25
N ILE A 216 25.35 3.62 18.01
CA ILE A 216 26.48 2.68 17.94
C ILE A 216 27.04 2.61 16.52
N ILE A 217 26.17 2.57 15.51
CA ILE A 217 26.57 2.34 14.11
C ILE A 217 26.91 3.63 13.37
N SER A 218 26.20 4.73 13.63
CA SER A 218 26.41 6.01 12.93
C SER A 218 27.85 6.51 13.07
N PRO A 219 28.45 6.59 14.27
CA PRO A 219 29.84 7.07 14.42
C PRO A 219 30.88 6.22 13.68
N LYS A 220 30.54 4.96 13.36
CA LYS A 220 31.44 3.99 12.71
C LYS A 220 31.32 3.97 11.19
N THR A 221 30.27 4.53 10.62
CA THR A 221 29.97 4.40 9.18
C THR A 221 29.84 5.76 8.51
N THR A 222 29.04 6.62 9.11
CA THR A 222 28.54 7.85 8.53
C THR A 222 29.66 8.89 8.27
N PRO A 223 30.60 9.16 9.21
CA PRO A 223 31.75 10.03 8.94
C PRO A 223 32.72 9.46 7.90
N PHE A 224 32.99 8.15 7.98
CA PHE A 224 33.93 7.46 7.10
C PHE A 224 33.46 7.41 5.65
N LEU A 225 32.15 7.33 5.42
CA LEU A 225 31.56 7.41 4.08
C LEU A 225 32.00 8.69 3.37
N MET A 226 31.85 9.84 4.03
CA MET A 226 32.18 11.14 3.43
C MET A 226 33.68 11.45 3.47
N GLU A 227 34.42 10.93 4.44
CA GLU A 227 35.88 10.98 4.45
C GLU A 227 36.46 10.22 3.24
N PHE A 228 36.10 8.95 3.06
CA PHE A 228 36.59 8.15 1.93
C PHE A 228 36.15 8.69 0.58
N PHE A 229 34.98 9.32 0.49
CA PHE A 229 34.55 9.98 -0.74
C PHE A 229 35.43 11.20 -1.05
N ARG A 230 35.65 12.08 -0.07
CA ARG A 230 36.48 13.29 -0.24
C ARG A 230 37.94 12.95 -0.53
N ASP A 231 38.46 11.88 0.07
CA ASP A 231 39.83 11.39 -0.17
C ASP A 231 39.97 10.62 -1.49
N GLY A 232 38.86 10.40 -2.23
CA GLY A 232 38.85 9.70 -3.52
C GLY A 232 39.01 8.18 -3.42
N HIS A 233 38.88 7.60 -2.23
CA HIS A 233 38.93 6.15 -2.00
C HIS A 233 37.64 5.45 -2.46
N ILE A 234 36.50 6.14 -2.41
CA ILE A 234 35.22 5.66 -2.93
C ILE A 234 34.61 6.68 -3.89
N ARG A 235 33.74 6.19 -4.76
CA ARG A 235 32.95 6.99 -5.71
C ARG A 235 31.52 6.48 -5.75
N ALA A 236 30.62 7.25 -6.35
CA ALA A 236 29.27 6.79 -6.64
C ALA A 236 29.30 5.44 -7.36
N ILE A 237 28.42 4.53 -6.95
CA ILE A 237 28.30 3.22 -7.60
C ILE A 237 27.62 3.45 -8.95
N PRO A 238 28.12 2.86 -10.05
CA PRO A 238 27.49 3.01 -11.36
C PRO A 238 26.01 2.70 -11.30
N ILE A 239 25.19 3.56 -11.89
CA ILE A 239 23.75 3.37 -11.96
C ILE A 239 23.46 2.43 -13.12
N ASP A 240 22.97 1.24 -12.82
CA ASP A 240 22.48 0.29 -13.83
C ASP A 240 21.27 0.89 -14.55
N LYS A 241 20.29 1.36 -13.76
CA LYS A 241 19.06 1.96 -14.28
C LYS A 241 18.37 2.87 -13.27
N GLY A 242 17.92 4.04 -13.75
CA GLY A 242 17.09 4.97 -12.99
C GLY A 242 15.63 4.87 -13.42
N PHE A 243 14.72 4.57 -12.49
CA PHE A 243 13.28 4.49 -12.73
C PHE A 243 12.57 5.70 -12.10
N PRO A 244 11.58 6.33 -12.76
CA PRO A 244 10.67 7.21 -12.05
C PRO A 244 9.88 6.40 -11.01
N CYS A 245 9.54 6.99 -9.86
CA CYS A 245 8.81 6.29 -8.79
C CYS A 245 7.47 5.70 -9.27
N SER A 246 6.82 6.30 -10.27
CA SER A 246 5.62 5.75 -10.93
C SER A 246 5.83 4.37 -11.59
N LYS A 247 7.09 3.97 -11.78
CA LYS A 247 7.51 2.68 -12.36
C LYS A 247 8.20 1.78 -11.33
N ILE A 248 7.90 1.96 -10.03
CA ILE A 248 8.51 1.17 -8.95
C ILE A 248 8.32 -0.34 -9.13
N GLN A 249 7.16 -0.81 -9.63
CA GLN A 249 6.97 -2.23 -9.90
C GLN A 249 7.98 -2.78 -10.93
N GLU A 250 8.27 -2.01 -11.98
CA GLU A 250 9.24 -2.39 -13.02
C GLU A 250 10.67 -2.42 -12.46
N SER A 251 11.00 -1.56 -11.49
CA SER A 251 12.33 -1.57 -10.87
C SER A 251 12.57 -2.82 -10.02
N PHE A 252 11.55 -3.29 -9.30
CA PHE A 252 11.61 -4.55 -8.54
C PHE A 252 11.76 -5.75 -9.47
N GLN A 253 11.00 -5.80 -10.56
CA GLN A 253 11.09 -6.86 -11.57
C GLN A 253 12.48 -6.89 -12.24
N HIS A 254 13.03 -5.72 -12.55
CA HIS A 254 14.38 -5.59 -13.12
C HIS A 254 15.45 -6.10 -12.15
N MET A 255 15.37 -5.73 -10.87
CA MET A 255 16.31 -6.25 -9.86
C MET A 255 16.20 -7.77 -9.68
N GLN A 256 14.97 -8.32 -9.69
CA GLN A 256 14.71 -9.75 -9.49
C GLN A 256 15.38 -10.64 -10.56
N GLN A 257 15.61 -10.13 -11.77
CA GLN A 257 16.30 -10.86 -12.84
C GLN A 257 17.78 -11.14 -12.52
N GLY A 258 18.38 -10.36 -11.61
CA GLY A 258 19.76 -10.55 -11.15
C GLY A 258 20.83 -10.27 -12.22
N SER A 259 20.48 -9.56 -13.30
CA SER A 259 21.39 -9.20 -14.40
C SER A 259 22.00 -7.79 -14.28
N HIS A 260 21.54 -6.99 -13.31
CA HIS A 260 21.98 -5.62 -13.12
C HIS A 260 23.42 -5.54 -12.62
N ILE A 261 24.18 -4.53 -13.08
CA ILE A 261 25.52 -4.23 -12.58
C ILE A 261 25.52 -2.82 -12.00
N GLY A 262 25.77 -2.72 -10.69
CA GLY A 262 25.73 -1.46 -9.97
C GLY A 262 24.37 -1.25 -9.30
N LYS A 263 23.89 -0.01 -9.27
CA LYS A 263 22.71 0.37 -8.49
C LYS A 263 21.49 0.65 -9.35
N ILE A 264 20.33 0.21 -8.87
CA ILE A 264 19.02 0.64 -9.37
C ILE A 264 18.51 1.76 -8.48
N VAL A 265 18.11 2.89 -9.06
CA VAL A 265 17.68 4.08 -8.31
C VAL A 265 16.26 4.48 -8.72
N LEU A 266 15.43 4.80 -7.73
CA LEU A 266 14.11 5.41 -7.89
C LEU A 266 14.24 6.93 -7.85
N ARG A 267 13.61 7.62 -8.80
CA ARG A 267 13.52 9.08 -8.88
C ARG A 267 12.12 9.51 -8.44
N PHE A 268 12.05 10.17 -7.30
CA PHE A 268 10.78 10.64 -6.73
C PHE A 268 10.36 11.98 -7.33
N ARG A 269 11.33 12.85 -7.61
CA ARG A 269 11.08 14.20 -8.15
C ARG A 269 12.10 14.53 -9.25
N ALA A 270 11.65 15.22 -10.29
CA ALA A 270 12.57 16.00 -11.12
C ALA A 270 12.99 17.25 -10.32
N PRO A 271 14.17 17.86 -10.57
CA PRO A 271 14.61 19.08 -9.89
C PRO A 271 13.63 20.27 -9.96
N THR A 272 12.57 20.17 -10.76
CA THR A 272 11.53 21.19 -10.92
C THR A 272 10.20 20.52 -11.26
N SER A 273 9.25 20.46 -10.32
CA SER A 273 7.81 20.53 -10.63
C SER A 273 6.97 20.49 -9.35
N ALA A 274 6.42 21.66 -9.04
CA ALA A 274 5.20 21.97 -8.29
C ALA A 274 4.61 20.86 -7.39
N GLU A 275 4.70 21.09 -6.09
CA GLU A 275 3.68 20.59 -5.15
C GLU A 275 2.30 21.08 -5.58
N LEU A 276 1.27 20.28 -5.34
CA LEU A 276 -0.10 20.78 -5.31
C LEU A 276 -0.22 21.68 -4.08
N GLN A 277 0.10 22.96 -4.26
CA GLN A 277 -0.02 23.96 -3.22
C GLN A 277 -1.50 24.24 -3.01
N LEU A 278 -2.08 23.58 -2.01
CA LEU A 278 -3.34 24.04 -1.44
C LEU A 278 -3.06 25.41 -0.83
N GLY A 279 -3.34 26.48 -1.59
CA GLY A 279 -3.41 27.82 -1.04
C GLY A 279 -4.39 27.85 0.13
N GLN A 280 -4.34 28.91 0.96
CA GLN A 280 -5.36 29.10 1.99
C GLN A 280 -6.76 28.94 1.38
N ILE A 281 -7.60 28.10 2.00
CA ILE A 281 -9.00 27.94 1.58
C ILE A 281 -9.68 29.29 1.79
N GLN A 282 -9.75 30.08 0.72
CA GLN A 282 -10.45 31.35 0.72
C GLN A 282 -11.92 31.05 0.37
N PRO A 283 -12.88 31.28 1.29
CA PRO A 283 -14.28 31.14 0.95
C PRO A 283 -14.62 32.13 -0.16
N VAL A 284 -14.96 31.63 -1.34
CA VAL A 284 -15.43 32.45 -2.44
C VAL A 284 -16.82 32.94 -2.10
N LYS A 285 -16.95 34.25 -1.80
CA LYS A 285 -18.24 34.89 -1.63
C LYS A 285 -18.84 35.13 -3.01
N PHE A 286 -19.89 34.40 -3.35
CA PHE A 286 -20.72 34.69 -4.52
C PHE A 286 -21.67 35.85 -4.18
N ALA A 287 -21.95 36.72 -5.15
CA ALA A 287 -22.91 37.80 -4.98
C ALA A 287 -24.34 37.21 -5.01
N GLY A 288 -24.98 37.12 -3.84
CA GLY A 288 -26.36 36.67 -3.68
C GLY A 288 -26.55 35.80 -2.44
N SER A 289 -27.74 35.86 -1.85
CA SER A 289 -28.13 34.92 -0.79
C SER A 289 -28.32 33.53 -1.40
N CYS A 290 -27.29 32.69 -1.36
CA CYS A 290 -27.49 31.24 -1.43
C CYS A 290 -28.24 30.86 -0.15
N GLY A 291 -29.58 30.89 -0.20
CA GLY A 291 -30.37 30.23 0.83
C GLY A 291 -29.86 28.79 0.92
N VAL A 292 -29.43 28.37 2.11
CA VAL A 292 -29.16 26.97 2.36
C VAL A 292 -30.45 26.24 1.98
N PRO A 293 -30.46 25.39 0.94
CA PRO A 293 -31.65 24.62 0.65
C PRO A 293 -31.94 23.82 1.91
N SER A 294 -33.15 23.94 2.45
CA SER A 294 -33.62 23.04 3.48
C SER A 294 -33.31 21.61 3.02
N PRO A 295 -32.79 20.72 3.89
CA PRO A 295 -32.67 19.31 3.53
C PRO A 295 -34.03 18.86 2.98
N PRO A 296 -34.06 18.08 1.88
CA PRO A 296 -35.31 17.70 1.22
C PRO A 296 -36.31 17.23 2.28
N GLN A 297 -37.49 17.87 2.33
CA GLN A 297 -38.49 17.52 3.33
C GLN A 297 -38.86 16.05 3.18
N ARG A 298 -38.77 15.34 4.31
CA ARG A 298 -38.97 13.90 4.43
C ARG A 298 -40.35 13.51 3.87
N GLY A 299 -40.37 12.84 2.71
CA GLY A 299 -41.50 12.00 2.35
C GLY A 299 -41.63 10.85 3.35
N THR A 300 -42.85 10.49 3.73
CA THR A 300 -43.13 9.30 4.53
C THR A 300 -42.55 8.07 3.83
N PRO A 301 -41.91 7.12 4.55
CA PRO A 301 -41.44 5.88 3.94
C PRO A 301 -42.64 5.13 3.36
N ASP A 302 -42.64 4.85 2.06
CA ASP A 302 -43.45 3.74 1.53
C ASP A 302 -42.82 2.42 2.03
N ASP A 303 -43.63 1.36 2.15
CA ASP A 303 -43.31 0.03 2.73
C ASP A 303 -42.03 -0.66 2.20
N ASN A 304 -41.39 -0.10 1.17
CA ASN A 304 -40.17 -0.61 0.54
C ASN A 304 -38.88 0.17 0.91
N GLY A 305 -38.95 1.16 1.81
CA GLY A 305 -37.76 1.82 2.35
C GLY A 305 -37.01 2.75 1.38
N ALA A 306 -37.68 3.27 0.35
CA ALA A 306 -37.17 4.34 -0.48
C ALA A 306 -37.64 5.71 0.05
N SER A 307 -36.71 6.63 0.26
CA SER A 307 -37.01 8.01 0.65
C SER A 307 -37.33 8.86 -0.58
N GLY A 308 -38.61 8.91 -0.95
CA GLY A 308 -39.13 9.81 -1.98
C GLY A 308 -40.50 9.34 -2.53
N PRO A 309 -41.35 10.26 -3.00
CA PRO A 309 -42.63 9.89 -3.62
C PRO A 309 -42.37 9.05 -4.87
N SER A 310 -43.20 8.03 -5.09
CA SER A 310 -43.17 7.26 -6.34
C SER A 310 -43.32 8.21 -7.53
N TRP A 311 -42.68 7.91 -8.67
CA TRP A 311 -42.76 8.74 -9.88
C TRP A 311 -44.21 9.09 -10.28
N GLN A 312 -45.15 8.17 -10.07
CA GLN A 312 -46.57 8.38 -10.40
C GLN A 312 -47.28 9.38 -9.48
N LYS A 313 -46.72 9.66 -8.30
CA LYS A 313 -47.28 10.55 -7.28
C LYS A 313 -46.47 11.84 -7.10
N MET A 314 -45.30 11.95 -7.75
CA MET A 314 -44.40 13.08 -7.61
C MET A 314 -44.97 14.33 -8.28
N THR A 315 -45.07 15.42 -7.53
CA THR A 315 -45.47 16.73 -8.04
C THR A 315 -44.32 17.44 -8.76
N ILE A 316 -44.66 18.44 -9.57
CA ILE A 316 -43.64 19.27 -10.25
C ILE A 316 -42.79 20.06 -9.25
N ASP A 317 -43.37 20.47 -8.12
CA ASP A 317 -42.67 21.21 -7.09
C ASP A 317 -41.64 20.31 -6.38
N GLU A 318 -42.01 19.09 -5.97
CA GLU A 318 -41.08 18.11 -5.39
C GLU A 318 -39.95 17.72 -6.36
N TRP A 319 -40.26 17.61 -7.65
CA TRP A 319 -39.25 17.39 -8.70
C TRP A 319 -38.26 18.56 -8.77
N ASN A 320 -38.77 19.79 -8.81
CA ASN A 320 -37.94 21.00 -8.89
C ASN A 320 -37.09 21.18 -7.63
N GLU A 321 -37.64 20.93 -6.44
CA GLU A 321 -36.91 20.98 -5.17
C GLU A 321 -35.76 19.97 -5.13
N THR A 322 -36.00 18.74 -5.61
CA THR A 322 -34.99 17.68 -5.60
C THR A 322 -33.86 17.95 -6.61
N THR A 323 -34.20 18.51 -7.77
CA THR A 323 -33.25 18.69 -8.88
C THR A 323 -32.48 20.01 -8.82
N ALA A 324 -33.10 21.09 -8.32
CA ALA A 324 -32.54 22.44 -8.36
C ALA A 324 -31.12 22.59 -7.77
N PRO A 325 -30.78 21.98 -6.61
CA PRO A 325 -29.44 22.15 -6.04
C PRO A 325 -28.32 21.65 -6.95
N LYS A 326 -28.55 20.54 -7.66
CA LYS A 326 -27.57 19.97 -8.59
C LYS A 326 -27.65 20.60 -9.98
N VAL A 327 -28.85 20.84 -10.50
CA VAL A 327 -29.02 21.39 -11.85
C VAL A 327 -28.69 22.88 -11.87
N LYS A 328 -29.47 23.69 -11.15
CA LYS A 328 -29.30 25.14 -11.11
C LYS A 328 -28.01 25.53 -10.40
N GLY A 329 -27.64 24.83 -9.33
CA GLY A 329 -26.39 25.06 -8.61
C GLY A 329 -25.16 24.88 -9.51
N THR A 330 -25.07 23.76 -10.25
CA THR A 330 -23.98 23.54 -11.19
C THR A 330 -23.97 24.55 -12.34
N TRP A 331 -25.15 24.94 -12.85
CA TRP A 331 -25.23 25.95 -13.91
C TRP A 331 -24.75 27.33 -13.45
N ASN A 332 -25.12 27.72 -12.22
CA ASN A 332 -24.63 28.96 -11.62
C ASN A 332 -23.12 28.94 -11.42
N LEU A 333 -22.59 27.86 -10.82
CA LEU A 333 -21.15 27.68 -10.65
C LEU A 333 -20.41 27.68 -11.98
N HIS A 334 -21.02 27.14 -13.04
CA HIS A 334 -20.45 27.20 -14.37
C HIS A 334 -20.25 28.64 -14.82
N ASN A 335 -21.32 29.43 -14.86
CA ASN A 335 -21.31 30.82 -15.33
C ASN A 335 -20.29 31.67 -14.56
N GLU A 336 -20.23 31.52 -13.23
CA GLU A 336 -19.31 32.28 -12.36
C GLU A 336 -17.84 31.86 -12.50
N THR A 337 -17.56 30.70 -13.09
CA THR A 337 -16.21 30.14 -13.21
C THR A 337 -15.70 30.03 -14.64
N GLN A 338 -16.47 30.44 -15.65
CA GLN A 338 -16.04 30.34 -17.06
C GLN A 338 -14.76 31.14 -17.34
N SER A 339 -14.62 32.32 -16.72
CA SER A 339 -13.47 33.21 -16.89
C SER A 339 -12.33 32.94 -15.90
N ARG A 340 -12.50 31.97 -14.99
CA ARG A 340 -11.48 31.63 -13.98
C ARG A 340 -10.59 30.51 -14.48
N ASN A 341 -9.29 30.66 -14.27
CA ASN A 341 -8.31 29.60 -14.54
C ASN A 341 -8.34 28.58 -13.40
N LEU A 342 -9.29 27.64 -13.45
CA LEU A 342 -9.40 26.56 -12.48
C LEU A 342 -8.52 25.38 -12.88
N ASP A 343 -7.86 24.75 -11.91
CA ASP A 343 -7.12 23.50 -12.12
C ASP A 343 -8.06 22.29 -12.20
N PHE A 344 -9.17 22.32 -11.46
CA PHE A 344 -10.20 21.27 -11.44
C PHE A 344 -11.60 21.83 -11.15
N PHE A 345 -12.63 21.10 -11.56
CA PHE A 345 -14.04 21.37 -11.24
C PHE A 345 -14.73 20.03 -11.00
N ILE A 346 -15.08 19.71 -9.76
CA ILE A 346 -15.52 18.35 -9.38
C ILE A 346 -16.98 18.39 -8.95
N LEU A 347 -17.79 17.50 -9.53
CA LEU A 347 -19.20 17.32 -9.25
C LEU A 347 -19.41 15.99 -8.52
N PHE A 348 -19.97 16.05 -7.32
CA PHE A 348 -20.41 14.86 -6.61
C PHE A 348 -21.77 14.41 -7.15
N SER A 349 -21.74 13.35 -7.96
CA SER A 349 -22.89 12.63 -8.47
C SER A 349 -23.18 11.40 -7.60
N SER A 350 -24.05 10.51 -8.05
CA SER A 350 -24.44 9.31 -7.31
C SER A 350 -24.58 8.12 -8.24
N LEU A 351 -24.20 6.95 -7.72
CA LEU A 351 -24.51 5.65 -8.30
C LEU A 351 -25.99 5.53 -8.75
N SER A 352 -26.92 6.17 -8.04
CA SER A 352 -28.35 6.19 -8.38
C SER A 352 -28.63 6.72 -9.81
N GLY A 353 -27.81 7.64 -10.34
CA GLY A 353 -27.93 8.13 -11.72
C GLY A 353 -27.56 7.09 -12.79
N ILE A 354 -26.74 6.10 -12.45
CA ILE A 354 -26.21 5.10 -13.39
C ILE A 354 -27.04 3.81 -13.41
N VAL A 355 -27.46 3.35 -12.23
CA VAL A 355 -28.16 2.08 -12.07
C VAL A 355 -29.65 2.24 -11.76
N GLY A 356 -30.07 3.46 -11.40
CA GLY A 356 -31.42 3.76 -10.96
C GLY A 356 -31.72 3.22 -9.56
N GLN A 357 -32.50 3.96 -8.77
CA GLN A 357 -33.10 3.44 -7.54
C GLN A 357 -34.60 3.77 -7.48
N HIS A 358 -35.37 2.79 -7.03
CA HIS A 358 -36.81 2.93 -6.85
C HIS A 358 -37.08 4.06 -5.84
N GLY A 359 -38.06 4.92 -6.14
CA GLY A 359 -38.41 6.08 -5.31
C GLY A 359 -37.44 7.27 -5.41
N GLN A 360 -36.38 7.19 -6.23
CA GLN A 360 -35.38 8.26 -6.37
C GLN A 360 -35.32 8.88 -7.77
N ALA A 361 -36.45 8.93 -8.49
CA ALA A 361 -36.49 9.43 -9.88
C ALA A 361 -35.91 10.85 -10.03
N GLY A 362 -36.33 11.79 -9.18
CA GLY A 362 -35.81 13.17 -9.18
C GLY A 362 -34.33 13.26 -8.77
N TYR A 363 -33.87 12.41 -7.85
CA TYR A 363 -32.47 12.39 -7.43
C TYR A 363 -31.56 11.78 -8.50
N ALA A 364 -31.98 10.68 -9.12
CA ALA A 364 -31.26 10.04 -10.22
C ALA A 364 -31.17 10.95 -11.46
N SER A 365 -32.25 11.68 -11.79
CA SER A 365 -32.25 12.63 -12.91
C SER A 365 -31.28 13.79 -12.68
N ALA A 366 -31.25 14.35 -11.46
CA ALA A 366 -30.33 15.41 -11.08
C ALA A 366 -28.85 14.98 -11.19
N ASN A 367 -28.54 13.73 -10.83
CA ASN A 367 -27.19 13.16 -10.95
C ASN A 367 -26.82 12.86 -12.41
N THR A 368 -27.77 12.34 -13.20
CA THR A 368 -27.58 12.12 -14.64
C THR A 368 -27.29 13.44 -15.38
N PHE A 369 -27.92 14.54 -14.94
CA PHE A 369 -27.59 15.87 -15.45
C PHE A 369 -26.12 16.24 -15.18
N LEU A 370 -25.57 15.96 -14.00
CA LEU A 370 -24.16 16.24 -13.68
C LEU A 370 -23.22 15.47 -14.60
N ASP A 371 -23.51 14.20 -14.87
CA ASP A 371 -22.72 13.37 -15.79
C ASP A 371 -22.78 13.90 -17.23
N ALA A 372 -23.95 14.33 -17.69
CA ALA A 372 -24.10 14.97 -19.00
C ALA A 372 -23.42 16.35 -19.05
N PHE A 373 -23.44 17.08 -17.95
CA PHE A 373 -22.84 18.41 -17.83
C PHE A 373 -21.31 18.37 -17.96
N VAL A 374 -20.66 17.27 -17.51
CA VAL A 374 -19.22 17.05 -17.75
C VAL A 374 -18.91 17.16 -19.24
N LYS A 375 -19.62 16.43 -20.10
CA LYS A 375 -19.43 16.49 -21.57
C LYS A 375 -19.57 17.90 -22.12
N PHE A 376 -20.59 18.63 -21.65
CA PHE A 376 -20.81 20.01 -22.06
C PHE A 376 -19.64 20.92 -21.65
N ARG A 377 -19.21 20.88 -20.38
CA ARG A 377 -18.16 21.77 -19.87
C ARG A 377 -16.79 21.42 -20.45
N THR A 378 -16.46 20.14 -20.58
CA THR A 378 -15.20 19.69 -21.19
C THR A 378 -15.13 20.00 -22.69
N SER A 379 -16.26 19.97 -23.41
CA SER A 379 -16.31 20.40 -24.82
C SER A 379 -15.97 21.87 -25.02
N LYS A 380 -16.03 22.69 -23.96
CA LYS A 380 -15.60 24.10 -23.95
C LYS A 380 -14.12 24.26 -23.53
N GLY A 381 -13.38 23.16 -23.37
CA GLY A 381 -12.00 23.17 -22.90
C GLY A 381 -11.83 23.49 -21.41
N LEU A 382 -12.93 23.49 -20.64
CA LEU A 382 -12.92 23.78 -19.20
C LEU A 382 -12.84 22.48 -18.39
N PRO A 383 -12.11 22.46 -17.25
CA PRO A 383 -12.04 21.27 -16.41
C PRO A 383 -13.43 20.93 -15.86
N CYS A 384 -13.76 19.64 -15.82
CA CYS A 384 -14.96 19.10 -15.18
C CYS A 384 -14.86 17.59 -14.99
N THR A 385 -15.10 17.10 -13.77
CA THR A 385 -15.17 15.66 -13.46
C THR A 385 -16.40 15.37 -12.61
N SER A 386 -17.13 14.31 -12.94
CA SER A 386 -18.25 13.80 -12.13
C SER A 386 -17.84 12.52 -11.39
N LEU A 387 -18.08 12.49 -10.08
CA LEU A 387 -17.87 11.34 -9.20
C LEU A 387 -19.21 10.71 -8.85
N ASN A 388 -19.53 9.57 -9.45
CA ASN A 388 -20.72 8.78 -9.13
C ASN A 388 -20.44 7.89 -7.92
N ILE A 389 -20.81 8.38 -6.73
CA ILE A 389 -20.48 7.73 -5.47
C ILE A 389 -21.59 6.76 -5.05
N GLY A 390 -21.19 5.54 -4.67
CA GLY A 390 -22.02 4.60 -3.91
C GLY A 390 -22.22 5.04 -2.45
N ALA A 391 -22.80 4.18 -1.61
CA ALA A 391 -22.92 4.49 -0.19
C ALA A 391 -21.55 4.60 0.46
N VAL A 392 -21.27 5.69 1.16
CA VAL A 392 -20.02 5.90 1.90
C VAL A 392 -20.19 5.47 3.35
N GLU A 393 -19.27 4.65 3.86
CA GLU A 393 -19.23 4.21 5.26
C GLU A 393 -18.58 5.28 6.15
N GLY A 394 -19.12 5.51 7.34
CA GLY A 394 -18.49 6.36 8.36
C GLY A 394 -18.60 7.89 8.17
N SER A 395 -19.19 8.38 7.06
CA SER A 395 -19.41 9.82 6.85
C SER A 395 -20.72 10.13 6.10
N GLY A 396 -21.30 11.31 6.33
CA GLY A 396 -22.53 11.78 5.66
C GLY A 396 -23.85 11.20 6.21
N TYR A 397 -24.92 11.29 5.41
CA TYR A 397 -26.31 10.90 5.76
C TYR A 397 -26.47 9.46 6.28
N LEU A 398 -25.53 8.56 5.95
CA LEU A 398 -25.59 7.15 6.32
C LEU A 398 -25.16 6.86 7.76
N VAL A 399 -24.46 7.79 8.43
CA VAL A 399 -24.04 7.64 9.84
C VAL A 399 -25.25 7.71 10.80
N GLU A 400 -26.32 8.39 10.39
CA GLU A 400 -27.53 8.56 11.22
C GLU A 400 -28.55 7.40 11.09
N GLN A 401 -28.35 6.47 10.16
CA GLN A 401 -29.28 5.36 9.89
C GLN A 401 -28.59 4.00 9.68
N ASN A 402 -28.20 3.37 10.80
CA ASN A 402 -27.66 2.00 10.82
C ASN A 402 -28.56 0.97 10.11
N GLU A 403 -29.89 1.17 10.12
CA GLU A 403 -30.85 0.32 9.41
C GLU A 403 -30.73 0.41 7.88
N LEU A 404 -30.45 1.60 7.34
CA LEU A 404 -30.28 1.81 5.90
C LEU A 404 -28.97 1.20 5.40
N LEU A 405 -27.88 1.36 6.15
CA LEU A 405 -26.59 0.68 5.91
C LEU A 405 -26.76 -0.85 5.90
N ASN A 406 -27.54 -1.40 6.83
CA ASN A 406 -27.81 -2.84 6.90
C ASN A 406 -28.73 -3.33 5.76
N LYS A 407 -29.71 -2.55 5.30
CA LYS A 407 -30.49 -2.85 4.09
C LYS A 407 -29.64 -2.76 2.82
N MET A 408 -28.70 -1.82 2.76
CA MET A 408 -27.78 -1.66 1.62
C MET A 408 -26.79 -2.83 1.52
N LYS A 409 -26.31 -3.39 2.63
CA LYS A 409 -25.56 -4.67 2.66
C LYS A 409 -26.33 -5.81 1.99
N GLY A 410 -27.67 -5.81 2.06
CA GLY A 410 -28.57 -6.77 1.39
C GLY A 410 -28.70 -6.61 -0.13
N THR A 411 -28.22 -5.51 -0.72
CA THR A 411 -28.26 -5.27 -2.18
C THR A 411 -27.10 -5.92 -2.95
N GLY A 412 -26.14 -6.49 -2.21
CA GLY A 412 -24.97 -7.18 -2.73
C GLY A 412 -23.78 -6.28 -3.06
N TRP A 413 -23.87 -4.96 -2.82
CA TRP A 413 -22.80 -3.99 -3.09
C TRP A 413 -22.02 -3.61 -1.82
N ARG A 414 -20.73 -3.37 -1.98
CA ARG A 414 -19.84 -2.88 -0.92
C ARG A 414 -20.02 -1.37 -0.72
N ALA A 415 -20.01 -0.91 0.53
CA ALA A 415 -19.89 0.52 0.84
C ALA A 415 -18.49 1.05 0.51
N VAL A 416 -18.42 2.28 0.03
CA VAL A 416 -17.19 3.02 -0.24
C VAL A 416 -16.58 3.44 1.09
N GLN A 417 -15.30 3.18 1.29
CA GLN A 417 -14.59 3.69 2.46
C GLN A 417 -14.20 5.15 2.24
N GLU A 418 -14.06 5.93 3.31
CA GLU A 418 -13.62 7.32 3.21
C GLU A 418 -12.25 7.46 2.53
N SER A 419 -11.30 6.59 2.87
CA SER A 419 -9.97 6.53 2.23
C SER A 419 -10.06 6.32 0.71
N GLU A 420 -10.90 5.38 0.28
CA GLU A 420 -11.14 5.09 -1.14
C GLU A 420 -11.75 6.31 -1.85
N LEU A 421 -12.68 7.02 -1.21
CA LEU A 421 -13.25 8.24 -1.77
C LEU A 421 -12.18 9.34 -1.93
N LEU A 422 -11.31 9.51 -0.93
CA LEU A 422 -10.22 10.49 -0.98
C LEU A 422 -9.19 10.18 -2.08
N GLU A 423 -8.85 8.91 -2.28
CA GLU A 423 -7.97 8.47 -3.37
C GLU A 423 -8.56 8.74 -4.75
N VAL A 424 -9.85 8.44 -4.93
CA VAL A 424 -10.57 8.73 -6.18
C VAL A 424 -10.65 10.24 -6.40
N LEU A 425 -10.90 11.02 -5.35
CA LEU A 425 -10.92 12.48 -5.43
C LEU A 425 -9.57 13.03 -5.89
N GLY A 426 -8.45 12.53 -5.33
CA GLY A 426 -7.11 12.89 -5.78
C GLY A 426 -6.88 12.54 -7.26
N THR A 427 -7.33 11.37 -7.69
CA THR A 427 -7.25 10.94 -9.10
C THR A 427 -8.07 11.82 -10.03
N ALA A 428 -9.26 12.25 -9.59
CA ALA A 428 -10.13 13.15 -10.33
C ALA A 428 -9.51 14.56 -10.50
N MET A 429 -8.82 15.07 -9.49
CA MET A 429 -8.08 16.33 -9.55
C MET A 429 -6.94 16.27 -10.59
N LEU A 430 -6.22 15.14 -10.64
CA LEU A 430 -5.13 14.95 -11.61
C LEU A 430 -5.65 14.78 -13.04
N SER A 431 -6.78 14.09 -13.23
CA SER A 431 -7.33 13.76 -14.55
C SER A 431 -7.99 14.95 -15.26
N ALA A 432 -8.51 15.93 -14.49
CA ALA A 432 -9.18 17.12 -15.02
C ALA A 432 -8.27 18.04 -15.87
N THR A 433 -6.95 17.82 -15.84
CA THR A 433 -5.95 18.60 -16.58
C THR A 433 -5.67 18.09 -18.01
N THR A 434 -6.22 16.94 -18.39
CA THR A 434 -6.01 16.36 -19.72
C THR A 434 -6.83 17.13 -20.76
N LYS A 435 -6.26 18.22 -21.30
CA LYS A 435 -6.83 18.91 -22.48
C LYS A 435 -6.94 17.89 -23.61
N VAL A 436 -8.17 17.64 -24.08
CA VAL A 436 -8.39 16.86 -25.30
C VAL A 436 -7.63 17.58 -26.43
N LYS A 437 -6.71 16.88 -27.09
CA LYS A 437 -5.96 17.43 -28.24
C LYS A 437 -6.97 17.84 -29.32
N GLU A 438 -6.85 19.06 -29.82
CA GLU A 438 -7.77 19.67 -30.81
C GLU A 438 -7.84 18.91 -32.15
N ASP A 439 -6.91 17.99 -32.41
CA ASP A 439 -6.75 17.32 -33.72
C ASP A 439 -7.37 15.91 -33.84
N GLU A 440 -7.98 15.34 -32.79
CA GLU A 440 -8.69 14.05 -32.94
C GLU A 440 -10.20 14.27 -33.23
N PRO A 441 -10.75 13.67 -34.30
CA PRO A 441 -12.20 13.72 -34.53
C PRO A 441 -12.92 13.11 -33.32
N PRO A 442 -14.11 13.61 -32.95
CA PRO A 442 -14.86 13.09 -31.82
C PRO A 442 -15.22 11.63 -32.13
N LYS A 443 -14.40 10.70 -31.64
CA LYS A 443 -14.81 9.29 -31.55
C LYS A 443 -16.07 9.34 -30.71
N SER A 444 -17.18 8.81 -31.24
CA SER A 444 -18.44 8.65 -30.53
C SER A 444 -18.25 7.62 -29.41
N SER A 445 -17.45 7.97 -28.40
CA SER A 445 -17.27 7.16 -27.22
C SER A 445 -18.50 7.42 -26.36
N LEU A 446 -19.28 6.37 -26.15
CA LEU A 446 -20.34 6.37 -25.13
C LEU A 446 -19.76 6.56 -23.71
N VAL A 447 -18.43 6.55 -23.56
CA VAL A 447 -17.68 6.67 -22.31
C VAL A 447 -16.93 8.01 -22.26
N ASP A 448 -17.15 8.80 -21.20
CA ASP A 448 -16.36 9.99 -20.89
C ASP A 448 -15.36 9.65 -19.78
N PRO A 449 -14.05 9.86 -19.97
CA PRO A 449 -13.04 9.55 -18.95
C PRO A 449 -13.19 10.38 -17.67
N ASN A 450 -13.90 11.52 -17.74
CA ASN A 450 -14.16 12.39 -16.61
C ASN A 450 -15.46 12.04 -15.85
N THR A 451 -16.07 10.89 -16.14
CA THR A 451 -17.17 10.34 -15.35
C THR A 451 -16.70 9.08 -14.66
N ILE A 452 -16.45 9.18 -13.35
CA ILE A 452 -15.88 8.10 -12.54
C ILE A 452 -16.97 7.50 -11.67
N LEU A 453 -16.95 6.18 -11.49
CA LEU A 453 -17.93 5.41 -10.72
C LEU A 453 -17.23 4.68 -9.58
N VAL A 454 -17.69 4.87 -8.34
CA VAL A 454 -17.07 4.32 -7.13
C VAL A 454 -18.11 3.57 -6.31
N GLY A 455 -17.72 2.44 -5.72
CA GLY A 455 -18.62 1.66 -4.85
C GLY A 455 -19.51 0.64 -5.57
N ILE A 456 -19.21 0.31 -6.82
CA ILE A 456 -19.78 -0.85 -7.50
C ILE A 456 -18.78 -2.00 -7.39
N ALA A 457 -18.85 -2.78 -6.31
CA ALA A 457 -18.17 -4.06 -6.21
C ALA A 457 -19.07 -5.05 -5.47
N PRO A 458 -19.26 -6.27 -5.98
CA PRO A 458 -20.10 -7.24 -5.32
C PRO A 458 -19.38 -7.80 -4.08
N VAL A 459 -20.09 -7.92 -2.96
CA VAL A 459 -19.53 -8.52 -1.72
C VAL A 459 -19.22 -10.01 -1.91
N ILE A 460 -20.00 -10.69 -2.76
CA ILE A 460 -19.82 -12.08 -3.16
C ILE A 460 -19.61 -12.12 -4.68
N PRO A 461 -18.57 -12.81 -5.20
CA PRO A 461 -18.30 -12.89 -6.64
C PRO A 461 -19.55 -13.21 -7.47
N LEU A 462 -19.74 -12.53 -8.60
CA LEU A 462 -20.92 -12.73 -9.45
C LEU A 462 -21.04 -14.15 -10.03
N SER A 463 -19.94 -14.89 -10.05
CA SER A 463 -19.88 -16.30 -10.42
C SER A 463 -20.50 -17.22 -9.36
N SER A 464 -20.53 -16.80 -8.09
CA SER A 464 -21.12 -17.59 -7.01
C SER A 464 -22.65 -17.68 -7.17
N PRO A 465 -23.26 -18.86 -7.02
CA PRO A 465 -24.72 -19.00 -6.95
C PRO A 465 -25.32 -18.16 -5.81
N ASP A 466 -24.57 -17.92 -4.73
CA ASP A 466 -25.01 -17.18 -3.52
C ASP A 466 -24.93 -15.65 -3.66
N SER A 467 -24.47 -15.12 -4.79
CA SER A 467 -24.37 -13.68 -5.00
C SER A 467 -25.76 -13.05 -5.12
N SER A 468 -26.09 -12.17 -4.17
CA SER A 468 -27.33 -11.37 -4.14
C SER A 468 -27.25 -10.06 -4.93
N ALA A 469 -26.14 -9.81 -5.64
CA ALA A 469 -25.92 -8.56 -6.37
C ALA A 469 -27.01 -8.34 -7.44
N ARG A 470 -27.80 -7.27 -7.26
CA ARG A 470 -28.97 -6.96 -8.11
C ARG A 470 -28.65 -6.85 -9.61
N LEU A 471 -27.42 -6.48 -9.98
CA LEU A 471 -26.98 -6.31 -11.37
C LEU A 471 -26.18 -7.50 -11.92
N ARG A 472 -26.28 -8.69 -11.32
CA ARG A 472 -25.56 -9.90 -11.77
C ARG A 472 -25.74 -10.25 -13.26
N LYS A 473 -26.91 -9.89 -13.82
CA LYS A 473 -27.27 -10.10 -15.23
C LYS A 473 -26.95 -8.90 -16.13
N ASP A 474 -26.54 -7.76 -15.58
CA ASP A 474 -26.18 -6.56 -16.34
C ASP A 474 -24.82 -6.77 -17.02
N VAL A 475 -24.76 -6.54 -18.34
CA VAL A 475 -23.54 -6.74 -19.14
C VAL A 475 -22.40 -5.81 -18.69
N ARG A 476 -22.72 -4.63 -18.15
CA ARG A 476 -21.74 -3.67 -17.60
C ARG A 476 -20.99 -4.24 -16.41
N MET A 477 -21.56 -5.24 -15.72
CA MET A 477 -20.97 -5.89 -14.56
C MET A 477 -20.12 -7.12 -14.91
N SER A 478 -19.91 -7.39 -16.21
CA SER A 478 -19.16 -8.57 -16.68
C SER A 478 -17.73 -8.63 -16.13
N VAL A 479 -17.08 -7.47 -15.88
CA VAL A 479 -15.75 -7.37 -15.28
C VAL A 479 -15.65 -8.08 -13.93
N PHE A 480 -16.74 -8.10 -13.15
CA PHE A 480 -16.78 -8.72 -11.83
C PHE A 480 -17.02 -10.24 -11.86
N ARG A 481 -17.25 -10.85 -13.04
CA ARG A 481 -17.40 -12.31 -13.16
C ARG A 481 -16.06 -13.06 -13.06
N ASN A 482 -14.98 -12.39 -13.43
CA ASN A 482 -13.63 -12.98 -13.47
C ASN A 482 -12.80 -12.67 -12.23
N ILE A 483 -13.31 -11.84 -11.31
CA ILE A 483 -12.65 -11.57 -10.03
C ILE A 483 -12.82 -12.80 -9.14
N ARG A 484 -11.80 -13.65 -9.11
CA ARG A 484 -11.71 -14.75 -8.14
C ARG A 484 -11.57 -14.14 -6.75
N SER A 485 -12.45 -14.49 -5.83
CA SER A 485 -12.22 -14.17 -4.42
C SER A 485 -10.96 -14.89 -3.96
N GLN A 486 -9.89 -14.15 -3.64
CA GLN A 486 -8.95 -14.59 -2.60
C GLN A 486 -9.67 -14.40 -1.25
N GLY A 487 -10.67 -15.24 -1.01
CA GLY A 487 -11.36 -15.27 0.26
C GLY A 487 -10.60 -16.21 1.18
N ASN A 488 -9.82 -15.65 2.10
CA ASN A 488 -9.64 -16.32 3.39
C ASN A 488 -11.05 -16.50 3.95
N ALA A 489 -11.51 -17.75 3.97
CA ALA A 489 -12.77 -18.10 4.61
C ALA A 489 -12.68 -17.61 6.07
N THR A 490 -13.49 -16.62 6.40
CA THR A 490 -13.74 -16.23 7.79
C THR A 490 -14.13 -17.49 8.56
N ALA A 491 -13.37 -17.77 9.62
CA ALA A 491 -13.55 -18.89 10.52
C ALA A 491 -14.97 -18.90 11.09
N SER A 492 -15.84 -19.69 10.46
CA SER A 492 -17.13 -20.08 11.01
C SER A 492 -17.44 -21.50 10.52
N SER A 493 -17.47 -22.41 11.51
CA SER A 493 -17.78 -23.84 11.45
C SER A 493 -16.73 -24.80 10.85
N ASP A 494 -15.45 -24.68 11.23
CA ASP A 494 -14.48 -25.77 10.99
C ASP A 494 -14.97 -27.11 11.55
N ARG A 495 -15.74 -27.09 12.66
CA ARG A 495 -16.29 -28.27 13.31
C ARG A 495 -17.39 -28.97 12.50
N LEU A 496 -18.33 -28.21 11.92
CA LEU A 496 -19.39 -28.79 11.06
C LEU A 496 -18.81 -29.25 9.71
N ARG A 497 -17.85 -28.51 9.13
CA ARG A 497 -17.18 -28.94 7.90
C ARG A 497 -16.37 -30.22 8.10
N GLN A 498 -15.61 -30.33 9.18
CA GLN A 498 -14.90 -31.57 9.53
C GLN A 498 -15.87 -32.71 9.79
N PHE A 499 -16.97 -32.47 10.52
CA PHE A 499 -18.00 -33.47 10.77
C PHE A 499 -18.67 -33.99 9.48
N LEU A 500 -19.10 -33.09 8.58
CA LEU A 500 -19.70 -33.47 7.30
C LEU A 500 -18.71 -34.18 6.36
N SER A 501 -17.42 -33.79 6.41
CA SER A 501 -16.36 -34.48 5.67
C SER A 501 -16.11 -35.89 6.21
N ALA A 502 -16.14 -36.09 7.53
CA ALA A 502 -16.00 -37.39 8.16
C ALA A 502 -17.23 -38.28 7.91
N ALA A 503 -18.44 -37.72 7.96
CA ALA A 503 -19.68 -38.42 7.65
C ALA A 503 -19.75 -38.89 6.19
N LYS A 504 -19.13 -38.15 5.26
CA LYS A 504 -19.01 -38.55 3.85
C LYS A 504 -18.10 -39.78 3.66
N ALA A 505 -17.09 -39.93 4.51
CA ALA A 505 -16.19 -41.08 4.50
C ALA A 505 -16.80 -42.29 5.24
N SER A 506 -17.57 -42.05 6.29
CA SER A 506 -18.20 -43.08 7.11
C SER A 506 -19.65 -42.71 7.46
N PRO A 507 -20.63 -43.05 6.61
CA PRO A 507 -22.03 -42.64 6.78
C PRO A 507 -22.69 -43.07 8.10
N GLU A 508 -22.20 -44.15 8.72
CA GLU A 508 -22.71 -44.69 10.00
C GLU A 508 -22.55 -43.71 11.17
N THR A 509 -21.62 -42.76 11.08
CA THR A 509 -21.43 -41.71 12.09
C THR A 509 -22.67 -40.84 12.25
N LEU A 510 -23.54 -40.72 11.23
CA LEU A 510 -24.80 -39.97 11.30
C LEU A 510 -25.83 -40.61 12.23
N ASN A 511 -25.71 -41.91 12.53
CA ASN A 511 -26.66 -42.65 13.34
C ASN A 511 -26.38 -42.54 14.85
N THR A 512 -25.35 -41.82 15.25
CA THR A 512 -25.01 -41.65 16.66
C THR A 512 -25.84 -40.54 17.31
N PRO A 513 -26.27 -40.70 18.58
CA PRO A 513 -26.99 -39.64 19.31
C PRO A 513 -26.21 -38.32 19.38
N GLN A 514 -24.88 -38.39 19.39
CA GLN A 514 -23.97 -37.24 19.40
C GLN A 514 -24.04 -36.44 18.09
N SER A 515 -24.19 -37.11 16.96
CA SER A 515 -24.36 -36.47 15.64
C SER A 515 -25.66 -35.68 15.54
N VAL A 516 -26.75 -36.22 16.11
CA VAL A 516 -28.04 -35.54 16.16
C VAL A 516 -27.95 -34.26 17.00
N ALA A 517 -27.32 -34.32 18.18
CA ALA A 517 -27.13 -33.16 19.05
C ALA A 517 -26.27 -32.07 18.39
N LEU A 518 -25.17 -32.47 17.71
CA LEU A 518 -24.29 -31.54 17.01
C LEU A 518 -24.99 -30.85 15.84
N LEU A 519 -25.73 -31.59 15.01
CA LEU A 519 -26.50 -31.01 13.91
C LEU A 519 -27.62 -30.10 14.42
N ALA A 520 -28.33 -30.49 15.48
CA ALA A 520 -29.38 -29.67 16.08
C ALA A 520 -28.84 -28.34 16.62
N GLN A 521 -27.67 -28.34 17.28
CA GLN A 521 -27.01 -27.11 17.74
C GLN A 521 -26.59 -26.20 16.59
N GLU A 522 -25.97 -26.75 15.53
CA GLU A 522 -25.52 -25.94 14.40
C GLU A 522 -26.69 -25.38 13.57
N ILE A 523 -27.79 -26.14 13.43
CA ILE A 523 -29.05 -25.64 12.85
C ILE A 523 -29.64 -24.53 13.72
N GLY A 524 -29.66 -24.71 15.05
CA GLY A 524 -30.14 -23.70 16.00
C GLY A 524 -29.35 -22.39 15.93
N LYS A 525 -28.02 -22.44 15.86
CA LYS A 525 -27.16 -21.25 15.68
C LYS A 525 -27.50 -20.51 14.40
N LYS A 526 -27.72 -21.25 13.31
CA LYS A 526 -28.07 -20.66 12.03
C LYS A 526 -29.45 -19.99 12.06
N LEU A 527 -30.42 -20.62 12.72
CA LEU A 527 -31.75 -20.04 12.93
C LEU A 527 -31.70 -18.78 13.80
N LEU A 528 -30.98 -18.79 14.94
CA LEU A 528 -30.83 -17.60 15.79
C LEU A 528 -30.17 -16.43 15.06
N GLY A 529 -29.16 -16.71 14.23
CA GLY A 529 -28.54 -15.72 13.35
C GLY A 529 -29.49 -15.14 12.31
N LEU A 530 -30.47 -15.91 11.80
CA LEU A 530 -31.49 -15.42 10.88
C LEU A 530 -32.56 -14.54 11.57
N VAL A 531 -32.77 -14.71 12.87
CA VAL A 531 -33.72 -13.91 13.68
C VAL A 531 -33.01 -12.82 14.51
N LEU A 532 -31.75 -12.50 14.17
CA LEU A 532 -30.96 -11.41 14.78
C LEU A 532 -30.78 -11.53 16.31
N ARG A 533 -30.68 -12.76 16.84
CA ARG A 533 -30.29 -13.03 18.23
C ARG A 533 -28.80 -13.37 18.35
N SER A 534 -28.22 -13.07 19.51
CA SER A 534 -26.85 -13.44 19.88
C SER A 534 -26.62 -14.95 19.69
N VAL A 535 -25.48 -15.33 19.11
CA VAL A 535 -25.11 -16.73 18.84
C VAL A 535 -24.42 -17.38 20.05
N ASP A 536 -24.19 -16.61 21.11
CA ASP A 536 -23.53 -17.05 22.35
C ASP A 536 -24.52 -17.55 23.43
N ASP A 537 -25.83 -17.51 23.16
CA ASP A 537 -26.84 -18.08 24.06
C ASP A 537 -26.82 -19.62 23.98
N GLU A 538 -26.84 -20.32 25.12
CA GLU A 538 -26.94 -21.79 25.15
C GLU A 538 -28.23 -22.25 24.45
N ILE A 539 -28.09 -23.00 23.36
CA ILE A 539 -29.22 -23.51 22.59
C ILE A 539 -29.77 -24.75 23.29
N ASP A 540 -30.92 -24.58 23.95
CA ASP A 540 -31.69 -25.71 24.46
C ASP A 540 -32.45 -26.38 23.31
N VAL A 541 -31.90 -27.50 22.84
CA VAL A 541 -32.46 -28.32 21.75
C VAL A 541 -33.72 -29.10 22.15
N ALA A 542 -34.13 -29.06 23.43
CA ALA A 542 -35.38 -29.66 23.91
C ALA A 542 -36.59 -28.73 23.75
N LEU A 543 -36.38 -27.44 23.45
CA LEU A 543 -37.46 -26.47 23.26
C LEU A 543 -38.15 -26.63 21.89
N PRO A 544 -39.49 -26.56 21.82
CA PRO A 544 -40.20 -26.49 20.55
C PRO A 544 -39.81 -25.24 19.75
N LEU A 545 -39.70 -25.36 18.41
CA LEU A 545 -39.31 -24.27 17.52
C LEU A 545 -40.14 -22.97 17.72
N ALA A 546 -41.41 -23.12 18.07
CA ALA A 546 -42.33 -22.01 18.35
C ALA A 546 -41.92 -21.16 19.57
N GLN A 547 -41.13 -21.70 20.50
CA GLN A 547 -40.63 -20.98 21.66
C GLN A 547 -39.27 -20.29 21.38
N LEU A 548 -38.55 -20.72 20.34
CA LEU A 548 -37.29 -20.10 19.89
C LEU A 548 -37.51 -18.84 19.05
N ALA A 549 -38.66 -18.73 18.38
CA ALA A 549 -39.05 -17.58 17.58
C ALA A 549 -40.55 -17.32 17.72
N TRP A 550 -40.93 -16.39 18.61
CA TRP A 550 -42.13 -15.51 18.53
C TRP A 550 -42.72 -15.20 19.91
N THR A 551 -42.27 -14.13 20.56
CA THR A 551 -42.98 -13.55 21.73
C THR A 551 -42.99 -12.01 21.79
N ARG A 552 -42.63 -11.28 20.73
CA ARG A 552 -42.59 -9.79 20.81
C ARG A 552 -43.27 -8.96 19.71
N TRP A 553 -44.00 -9.56 18.78
CA TRP A 553 -44.62 -8.80 17.66
C TRP A 553 -46.15 -8.72 17.64
N TRP A 554 -46.83 -9.07 18.74
CA TRP A 554 -48.27 -8.82 18.90
C TRP A 554 -48.59 -8.33 20.32
N ARG A 555 -48.40 -7.03 20.55
CA ARG A 555 -49.24 -6.19 21.42
C ARG A 555 -49.17 -4.75 20.92
#